data_AF-A0A7C6MWD5-F1
#
_entry.id   AF-A0A7C6MWD5-F1
#
_cell.length_a   1.000
_cell.length_b   1.000
_cell.length_c   1.000
_cell.angle_alpha   90.00
_cell.angle_beta   90.00
_cell.angle_gamma   90.00
#
_symmetry.space_group_name_H-M   'P 1'
#
loop_
_entity.id
_entity.type
_entity.pdbx_description
1 polymer ?
#
loop_
_entity_poly.entity_id
_entity_poly.type
_entity_poly.pdbx_seq_one_letter_code
_entity_poly.pdbx_strand_id
1 'polypeptide(L)'
;YPEAAHETILVIDATTGQNALAQAKLFNESIGVDGIALTKLDGTAKGGIVISISLELDIPVKLIGIGETIEDLQQFNPVDFVNALF
;
A
#
# COMPACT_ATOMS: atom_id res chain seq x y z
N TYR A 1 -6.21 -25.44 -6.82
CA TYR A 1 -5.39 -24.99 -7.95
C TYR A 1 -3.93 -24.94 -7.49
N PRO A 2 -3.22 -26.08 -7.47
CA PRO A 2 -1.80 -26.15 -7.09
C PRO A 2 -0.90 -25.21 -7.90
N GLU A 3 -1.27 -24.94 -9.15
CA GLU A 3 -0.53 -24.08 -10.10
C GLU A 3 -0.91 -22.58 -10.02
N ALA A 4 -1.82 -22.19 -9.13
CA ALA A 4 -2.18 -20.78 -8.99
C ALA A 4 -1.07 -20.01 -8.27
N ALA A 5 -0.70 -18.85 -8.82
CA ALA A 5 0.07 -17.86 -8.07
C ALA A 5 -0.84 -17.27 -6.99
N HIS A 6 -0.39 -17.34 -5.74
CA HIS A 6 -1.08 -16.76 -4.59
C HIS A 6 -0.28 -15.56 -4.11
N GLU A 7 -0.97 -14.51 -3.69
CA GLU A 7 -0.34 -13.33 -3.13
C GLU A 7 -1.10 -12.89 -1.88
N THR A 8 -0.36 -12.55 -0.82
CA THR A 8 -0.90 -11.94 0.38
C THR A 8 -0.73 -10.43 0.27
N ILE A 9 -1.85 -9.71 0.06
CA ILE A 9 -1.86 -8.25 -0.07
C ILE A 9 -2.33 -7.61 1.24
N LEU A 10 -1.48 -6.78 1.82
CA LEU A 10 -1.83 -5.99 3.00
C LEU A 10 -2.47 -4.67 2.58
N VAL A 11 -3.71 -4.45 3.02
CA VAL A 11 -4.42 -3.18 2.79
C VAL A 11 -4.10 -2.20 3.92
N ILE A 12 -3.64 -1.01 3.56
CA ILE A 12 -3.23 0.05 4.49
C ILE A 12 -4.04 1.32 4.21
N ASP A 13 -4.52 1.95 5.27
CA ASP A 13 -5.17 3.27 5.22
C ASP A 13 -4.09 4.37 5.31
N ALA A 14 -3.96 5.19 4.25
CA ALA A 14 -2.95 6.26 4.15
C ALA A 14 -3.07 7.33 5.24
N THR A 15 -4.23 7.47 5.88
CA THR A 15 -4.46 8.49 6.92
C THR A 15 -3.79 8.16 8.25
N THR A 16 -3.44 6.89 8.46
CA THR A 16 -2.98 6.34 9.75
C THR A 16 -1.52 6.64 10.09
N GLY A 17 -0.71 7.12 9.13
CA GLY A 17 0.68 7.53 9.36
C GLY A 17 1.54 6.44 10.02
N GLN A 18 2.36 6.79 11.01
CA GLN A 18 3.31 5.85 11.65
C GLN A 18 2.67 4.57 12.22
N ASN A 19 1.37 4.59 12.54
CA ASN A 19 0.67 3.38 12.99
C ASN A 19 0.61 2.30 11.91
N ALA A 20 0.52 2.68 10.63
CA ALA A 20 0.53 1.75 9.52
C ALA A 20 1.83 0.93 9.44
N LEU A 21 2.97 1.57 9.71
CA LEU A 21 4.27 0.91 9.67
C LEU A 21 4.39 -0.17 10.74
N ALA A 22 3.97 0.13 11.97
CA ALA A 22 3.96 -0.85 13.05
C ALA A 22 3.03 -2.04 12.71
N GLN A 23 1.86 -1.76 12.14
CA GLN A 23 0.93 -2.80 11.68
C GLN A 23 1.54 -3.66 10.57
N ALA A 24 2.16 -3.03 9.57
CA ALA A 24 2.74 -3.74 8.43
C ALA A 24 3.87 -4.68 8.87
N LYS A 25 4.70 -4.27 9.82
CA LYS A 25 5.72 -5.14 10.45
C LYS A 25 5.07 -6.36 11.09
N LEU A 26 4.09 -6.15 11.96
CA LEU A 26 3.40 -7.23 12.68
C LEU A 26 2.74 -8.23 11.72
N PHE A 27 2.08 -7.75 10.67
CA PHE A 27 1.48 -8.63 9.66
C PHE A 27 2.55 -9.38 8.87
N ASN A 28 3.59 -8.70 8.40
CA ASN A 28 4.64 -9.35 7.62
C ASN A 28 5.35 -10.45 8.43
N GLU A 29 5.66 -10.18 9.70
CA GLU A 29 6.25 -11.17 10.62
C GLU A 29 5.33 -12.36 10.89
N SER A 30 4.01 -12.16 10.86
CA SER A 30 3.02 -13.18 11.22
C SER A 30 2.61 -14.08 10.05
N ILE A 31 2.45 -13.51 8.85
CA ILE A 31 1.85 -14.21 7.70
C ILE A 31 2.66 -14.15 6.41
N GLY A 32 3.68 -13.29 6.33
CA GLY A 32 4.39 -12.98 5.09
C GLY A 32 3.51 -12.18 4.12
N VAL A 33 3.92 -10.96 3.79
CA VAL A 33 3.18 -10.05 2.91
C VAL A 33 3.94 -9.87 1.61
N ASP A 34 3.28 -10.15 0.48
CA ASP A 34 3.87 -10.09 -0.87
C ASP A 34 3.65 -8.73 -1.55
N GLY A 35 2.76 -7.90 -1.01
CA GLY A 35 2.45 -6.58 -1.57
C GLY A 35 1.54 -5.74 -0.70
N ILE A 36 1.52 -4.45 -0.99
CA ILE A 36 0.70 -3.46 -0.27
C ILE A 36 -0.34 -2.85 -1.21
N ALA A 37 -1.56 -2.69 -0.71
CA ALA A 37 -2.60 -1.86 -1.29
C ALA A 37 -2.83 -0.64 -0.37
N LEU A 38 -2.52 0.55 -0.85
CA LEU A 38 -2.74 1.79 -0.09
C LEU A 38 -4.12 2.36 -0.43
N THR A 39 -4.90 2.78 0.56
CA THR A 39 -6.25 3.34 0.35
C THR A 39 -6.36 4.75 0.92
N LYS A 40 -7.41 5.49 0.50
CA LYS A 40 -7.73 6.85 0.96
C LYS A 40 -6.64 7.88 0.69
N LEU A 41 -5.96 7.76 -0.45
CA LEU A 41 -4.89 8.67 -0.83
C LEU A 41 -5.43 10.07 -1.21
N ASP A 42 -6.64 10.13 -1.74
CA ASP A 42 -7.39 11.35 -2.09
C ASP A 42 -7.70 12.26 -0.90
N GLY A 43 -7.85 11.68 0.29
CA GLY A 43 -8.17 12.41 1.51
C GLY A 43 -6.97 12.95 2.29
N THR A 44 -5.71 12.76 1.84
CA THR A 44 -4.57 13.01 2.73
C THR A 44 -3.23 13.38 2.06
N ALA A 45 -2.53 14.34 2.68
CA ALA A 45 -1.11 14.66 2.39
C ALA A 45 -0.11 13.65 3.00
N LYS A 46 -0.59 12.55 3.59
CA LYS A 46 0.22 11.56 4.32
C LYS A 46 0.64 10.35 3.47
N GLY A 47 0.53 10.42 2.14
CA GLY A 47 0.94 9.35 1.22
C GLY A 47 2.38 8.87 1.42
N GLY A 48 3.27 9.71 1.97
CA GLY A 48 4.66 9.35 2.25
C GLY A 48 4.87 8.15 3.18
N ILE A 49 3.87 7.75 3.98
CA ILE A 49 3.99 6.57 4.83
C ILE A 49 4.19 5.29 4.01
N VAL A 50 3.58 5.19 2.83
CA VAL A 50 3.69 3.99 2.00
C VAL A 50 5.13 3.79 1.50
N ILE A 51 5.84 4.90 1.27
CA ILE A 51 7.26 4.88 0.88
C ILE A 51 8.09 4.31 2.04
N SER A 52 7.85 4.77 3.27
CA SER A 52 8.54 4.25 4.46
C SER A 52 8.31 2.76 4.64
N ILE A 53 7.07 2.29 4.50
CA ILE A 53 6.75 0.87 4.68
C ILE A 53 7.41 0.02 3.59
N SER A 54 7.33 0.47 2.33
CA SER A 54 7.93 -0.26 1.21
C SER A 54 9.45 -0.36 1.35
N LEU A 55 10.12 0.73 1.73
CA LEU A 55 11.57 0.73 1.94
C LEU A 55 12.02 -0.08 3.16
N GLU A 56 11.26 -0.04 4.26
CA GLU A 56 11.66 -0.68 5.50
C GLU A 56 11.39 -2.19 5.51
N LEU A 57 10.34 -2.63 4.82
CA LEU A 57 9.96 -4.06 4.78
C LEU A 57 10.40 -4.76 3.49
N ASP A 58 10.92 -4.01 2.50
CA ASP A 58 11.25 -4.51 1.15
C ASP A 58 10.05 -5.15 0.45
N ILE A 59 8.87 -4.54 0.62
CA ILE A 59 7.59 -5.00 0.06
C ILE A 59 7.10 -4.01 -0.99
N PRO A 60 6.71 -4.46 -2.19
CA PRO A 60 6.23 -3.57 -3.23
C PRO A 60 4.83 -3.04 -2.93
N VAL A 61 4.60 -1.77 -3.22
CA VAL A 61 3.24 -1.22 -3.35
C VAL A 61 2.70 -1.66 -4.71
N LYS A 62 1.56 -2.34 -4.71
CA LYS A 62 0.93 -2.87 -5.93
C LYS A 62 -0.31 -2.10 -6.34
N LEU A 63 -1.05 -1.57 -5.37
CA LEU A 63 -2.33 -0.90 -5.60
C LEU A 63 -2.42 0.41 -4.80
N ILE A 64 -3.14 1.38 -5.37
CA ILE A 64 -3.52 2.63 -4.72
C ILE A 64 -5.00 2.91 -4.92
N GLY A 65 -5.68 3.32 -3.86
CA GLY A 65 -7.05 3.81 -3.86
C GLY A 65 -7.04 5.33 -3.75
N ILE A 66 -7.49 6.00 -4.82
CA ILE A 66 -7.49 7.47 -4.95
C ILE A 66 -8.91 8.05 -4.96
N GLY A 67 -9.86 7.35 -4.34
CA GLY A 67 -11.27 7.73 -4.29
C GLY A 67 -12.14 6.61 -3.72
N GLU A 68 -13.45 6.75 -3.90
CA GLU A 68 -14.48 5.92 -3.26
C GLU A 68 -15.14 4.93 -4.23
N THR A 69 -14.88 5.05 -5.54
CA THR A 69 -15.48 4.19 -6.57
C THR A 69 -14.59 2.97 -6.86
N ILE A 70 -15.14 1.98 -7.55
CA ILE A 70 -14.38 0.76 -7.90
C ILE A 70 -13.23 1.10 -8.85
N GLU A 71 -13.46 2.08 -9.73
CA GLU A 71 -12.51 2.58 -10.72
C GLU A 71 -11.34 3.35 -10.09
N ASP A 72 -11.48 3.77 -8.83
CA ASP A 72 -10.45 4.51 -8.10
C ASP A 72 -9.38 3.61 -7.48
N LEU A 73 -9.53 2.27 -7.55
CA LEU A 73 -8.49 1.33 -7.20
C LEU A 73 -7.62 1.02 -8.43
N GLN A 74 -6.40 1.54 -8.42
CA GLN A 74 -5.49 1.51 -9.56
C GLN A 74 -4.20 0.77 -9.22
N GLN A 75 -3.48 0.32 -10.26
CA GLN A 75 -2.12 -0.18 -10.10
C GLN A 75 -1.20 0.95 -9.66
N PHE A 76 -0.27 0.64 -8.77
CA PHE A 76 0.71 1.62 -8.33
C PHE A 76 1.71 1.94 -9.44
N ASN A 77 1.80 3.23 -9.79
CA ASN A 77 2.86 3.77 -10.63
C ASN A 77 3.66 4.79 -9.80
N PRO A 78 4.96 4.56 -9.55
CA PRO A 78 5.80 5.47 -8.78
C PRO A 78 5.86 6.89 -9.37
N VAL A 79 5.84 7.01 -10.71
CA VAL A 79 5.92 8.30 -11.40
C VAL A 79 4.64 9.10 -11.18
N ASP A 80 3.49 8.48 -11.41
CA ASP A 80 2.18 9.12 -11.22
C ASP A 80 1.95 9.47 -9.74
N PHE A 81 2.40 8.60 -8.83
CA PHE A 81 2.33 8.83 -7.39
C PHE A 81 3.16 10.04 -6.94
N VAL A 82 4.39 10.19 -7.43
CA VAL A 82 5.22 11.37 -7.13
C VAL A 82 4.60 12.64 -7.72
N ASN A 83 4.08 12.58 -8.95
CA ASN A 83 3.40 13.71 -9.59
C ASN A 83 2.10 14.11 -8.87
N ALA A 84 1.44 13.20 -8.16
CA ALA A 84 0.27 13.53 -7.36
C ALA A 84 0.62 14.16 -6.00
N LEU A 85 1.87 14.01 -5.53
CA LEU A 85 2.35 14.56 -4.26
C LEU A 85 2.97 15.97 -4.37
N PHE A 86 3.35 16.42 -5.58
CA PHE A 86 4.07 17.67 -5.83
C PHE A 86 3.47 18.46 -6.99
#